data_AF-A0A3C1FWX3-F1
#
_entry.id   AF-A0A3C1FWX3-F1
#
_cell.length_a   1.000
_cell.length_b   1.000
_cell.length_c   1.000
_cell.angle_alpha   90.00
_cell.angle_beta   90.00
_cell.angle_gamma   90.00
#
_symmetry.space_group_name_H-M   'P 1'
#
loop_
_entity.id
_entity.type
_entity.pdbx_description
1 polymer ?
#
loop_
_entity_poly.entity_id
_entity_poly.type
_entity_poly.pdbx_seq_one_letter_code
_entity_poly.pdbx_strand_id
1 'polypeptide(L)'
;MNEFQVFWVVVLFSAIIVPHELGHLALAKLFNVRVLRFSLGFGPVIIKRKIGETQWALSSILIGGYVKLLGEDPNEKIEESERHRAYCMQPIWKRACIVLVGSLTNIVFAMLVMTFVYVYGF
;
A
#
# COMPACT_ATOMS: atom_id res chain seq x y z
N MET A 1 27.74 -11.05 -1.11
CA MET A 1 26.31 -11.43 -1.16
C MET A 1 26.08 -12.01 -2.54
N ASN A 2 25.69 -13.28 -2.64
CA ASN A 2 25.54 -13.94 -3.94
C ASN A 2 24.23 -13.51 -4.61
N GLU A 3 24.14 -13.62 -5.94
CA GLU A 3 22.94 -13.27 -6.72
C GLU A 3 21.67 -13.96 -6.18
N PHE A 4 21.81 -15.21 -5.74
CA PHE A 4 20.74 -15.98 -5.09
C PHE A 4 20.22 -15.32 -3.82
N GLN A 5 21.09 -14.72 -2.99
CA GLN A 5 20.67 -14.04 -1.77
C GLN A 5 19.93 -12.74 -2.10
N VAL A 6 20.41 -11.99 -3.10
CA VAL A 6 19.76 -10.76 -3.56
C VAL A 6 18.34 -11.05 -4.04
N PHE A 7 18.15 -12.14 -4.81
CA PHE A 7 16.84 -12.57 -5.25
C PHE A 7 15.86 -12.79 -4.09
N TRP A 8 16.25 -13.56 -3.08
CA TRP A 8 15.41 -13.81 -1.91
C TRP A 8 15.10 -12.57 -1.10
N VAL A 9 16.06 -11.65 -0.97
CA VAL A 9 15.82 -10.35 -0.33
C VAL A 9 14.69 -9.62 -1.04
N VAL A 10 14.75 -9.50 -2.37
CA VAL A 10 13.69 -8.83 -3.16
C VAL A 10 12.33 -9.53 -2.97
N VAL A 11 12.30 -10.86 -3.01
CA VAL A 11 11.08 -11.66 -2.83
C VAL A 11 10.46 -11.42 -1.45
N LEU A 12 11.26 -11.49 -0.38
CA LEU A 12 10.80 -11.32 1.00
C LEU A 12 10.31 -9.89 1.27
N PHE A 13 11.04 -8.87 0.81
CA PHE A 13 10.57 -7.49 0.91
C PHE A 13 9.26 -7.27 0.15
N SER A 14 9.15 -7.80 -1.08
CA SER A 14 7.92 -7.72 -1.86
C SER A 14 6.74 -8.38 -1.13
N ALA A 15 6.96 -9.54 -0.52
CA ALA A 15 5.93 -10.28 0.21
C ALA A 15 5.42 -9.55 1.46
N ILE A 16 6.25 -8.73 2.10
CA ILE A 16 5.86 -7.90 3.27
C ILE A 16 5.17 -6.61 2.81
N ILE A 17 5.66 -5.98 1.74
CA ILE A 17 5.19 -4.66 1.32
C ILE A 17 3.81 -4.73 0.65
N VAL A 18 3.54 -5.77 -0.14
CA VAL A 18 2.23 -5.95 -0.79
C VAL A 18 1.06 -5.91 0.22
N PRO A 19 1.02 -6.75 1.28
CA PRO A 19 -0.06 -6.70 2.27
C PRO A 19 -0.06 -5.40 3.08
N HIS A 20 1.10 -4.77 3.32
CA HIS A 20 1.20 -3.45 3.96
C HIS A 20 0.41 -2.39 3.18
N GLU A 21 0.75 -2.20 1.91
CA GLU A 21 0.13 -1.19 1.05
C GLU A 21 -1.33 -1.52 0.73
N LEU A 22 -1.67 -2.81 0.62
CA LEU A 22 -3.06 -3.24 0.46
C LEU A 22 -3.91 -2.89 1.69
N GLY A 23 -3.31 -2.93 2.89
CA GLY A 23 -3.96 -2.46 4.12
C GLY A 23 -4.35 -0.99 4.03
N HIS A 24 -3.38 -0.13 3.68
CA HIS A 24 -3.62 1.31 3.47
C HIS A 24 -4.72 1.56 2.45
N LEU A 25 -4.63 0.91 1.29
CA LEU A 25 -5.62 1.00 0.22
C LEU A 25 -7.02 0.60 0.70
N ALA A 26 -7.14 -0.54 1.37
CA ALA A 26 -8.42 -1.08 1.82
C ALA A 26 -9.07 -0.14 2.84
N LEU A 27 -8.31 0.32 3.84
CA LEU A 27 -8.85 1.18 4.88
C LEU A 27 -9.17 2.60 4.37
N ALA A 28 -8.34 3.15 3.47
CA ALA A 28 -8.62 4.41 2.81
C ALA A 28 -9.95 4.34 2.05
N LYS A 29 -10.17 3.28 1.26
CA LYS A 29 -11.45 3.07 0.56
C LYS A 29 -12.62 2.88 1.51
N LEU A 30 -12.43 2.15 2.62
CA LEU A 30 -13.47 1.98 3.63
C LEU A 30 -13.90 3.31 4.26
N PHE A 31 -12.97 4.23 4.47
CA PHE A 31 -13.24 5.58 4.98
C PHE A 31 -13.70 6.58 3.92
N ASN A 32 -13.96 6.11 2.69
CA ASN A 32 -14.33 6.93 1.54
C ASN A 32 -13.26 7.99 1.17
N VAL A 33 -12.00 7.70 1.46
CA VAL A 33 -10.86 8.50 0.99
C VAL A 33 -10.52 8.08 -0.43
N ARG A 34 -10.42 9.05 -1.34
CA ARG A 34 -10.10 8.77 -2.73
C ARG A 34 -8.63 8.37 -2.86
N VAL A 35 -8.39 7.21 -3.47
CA VAL A 35 -7.04 6.71 -3.74
C VAL A 35 -6.70 6.92 -5.19
N LEU A 36 -5.73 7.80 -5.45
CA LEU A 36 -5.31 8.20 -6.79
C LEU A 36 -4.46 7.11 -7.44
N ARG A 37 -3.52 6.55 -6.68
CA ARG A 37 -2.59 5.53 -7.19
C ARG A 37 -2.24 4.52 -6.11
N PHE A 38 -2.24 3.26 -6.48
CA PHE A 38 -1.61 2.17 -5.76
C PHE A 38 -0.41 1.71 -6.59
N SER A 39 0.79 1.78 -6.04
CA SER A 39 2.02 1.37 -6.73
C SER A 39 2.73 0.28 -5.94
N LEU A 40 2.99 -0.84 -6.61
CA LEU A 40 3.95 -1.82 -6.15
C LEU A 40 5.31 -1.46 -6.72
N GLY A 41 6.26 -1.22 -5.83
CA GLY A 41 7.59 -0.75 -6.16
C GLY A 41 7.71 0.76 -6.37
N PHE A 42 8.97 1.18 -6.53
CA PHE A 42 9.39 2.55 -6.85
C PHE A 42 10.05 2.62 -8.24
N GLY A 43 10.28 3.86 -8.71
CA GLY A 43 10.97 4.13 -9.97
C GLY A 43 10.04 4.17 -11.20
N PRO A 44 10.60 3.96 -12.40
CA PRO A 44 9.83 3.92 -13.64
C PRO A 44 8.70 2.87 -13.58
N VAL A 45 7.49 3.31 -13.92
CA VAL A 45 6.32 2.44 -13.97
C VAL A 45 6.41 1.56 -15.22
N ILE A 46 6.50 0.25 -15.01
CA ILE A 46 6.54 -0.74 -16.10
C ILE A 46 5.13 -0.95 -16.64
N ILE A 47 4.18 -1.21 -15.73
CA ILE A 47 2.80 -1.51 -16.08
C ILE A 47 1.89 -0.63 -15.24
N LYS A 48 0.89 -0.02 -15.87
CA LYS A 48 -0.18 0.70 -15.16
C LYS A 48 -1.53 0.35 -15.75
N ARG A 49 -2.53 0.21 -14.88
CA ARG A 49 -3.92 -0.02 -15.25
C ARG A 49 -4.83 0.77 -14.33
N LYS A 50 -5.81 1.47 -14.88
CA LYS A 50 -6.85 2.13 -14.09
C LYS A 50 -7.97 1.13 -13.82
N ILE A 51 -8.31 0.93 -12.54
CA ILE A 51 -9.42 0.08 -12.11
C ILE A 51 -10.33 0.92 -11.22
N GLY A 52 -11.52 1.24 -11.72
CA GLY A 52 -12.39 2.25 -11.13
C GLY A 52 -11.71 3.63 -11.15
N GLU A 53 -11.58 4.23 -9.97
CA GLU A 53 -10.89 5.52 -9.79
C GLU A 53 -9.40 5.41 -9.47
N THR A 54 -8.91 4.22 -9.10
CA THR A 54 -7.53 4.01 -8.65
C THR A 54 -6.64 3.57 -9.81
N GLN A 55 -5.49 4.23 -9.97
CA GLN A 55 -4.45 3.76 -10.87
C GLN A 55 -3.59 2.70 -10.17
N TRP A 56 -3.62 1.47 -10.65
CA TRP A 56 -2.72 0.40 -10.23
C TRP A 56 -1.46 0.47 -11.05
N ALA A 57 -0.29 0.48 -10.40
CA ALA A 57 1.00 0.56 -11.04
C ALA A 57 1.95 -0.51 -10.49
N LEU A 58 2.77 -1.06 -11.37
CA LEU A 58 3.90 -1.93 -11.05
C LEU A 58 5.16 -1.22 -11.57
N SER A 59 6.06 -0.89 -10.67
CA SER A 59 7.31 -0.17 -10.96
C SER A 59 8.50 -1.12 -10.94
N SER A 60 9.64 -0.67 -11.48
CA SER A 60 10.81 -1.52 -11.68
C SER A 60 11.53 -1.97 -10.41
N ILE A 61 11.42 -1.21 -9.32
CA ILE A 61 12.11 -1.51 -8.05
C ILE A 61 11.11 -2.05 -7.04
N LEU A 62 11.05 -3.37 -6.86
CA LEU A 62 10.05 -4.05 -6.01
C LEU A 62 10.35 -4.05 -4.50
N ILE A 63 11.35 -3.30 -4.04
CA ILE A 63 11.74 -3.20 -2.62
C ILE A 63 10.88 -2.14 -1.90
N GLY A 64 9.63 -1.96 -2.35
CA GLY A 64 8.87 -0.77 -2.02
C GLY A 64 7.44 -0.77 -2.54
N GLY A 65 6.71 0.28 -2.20
CA GLY A 65 5.35 0.52 -2.64
C GLY A 65 4.82 1.80 -2.01
N TYR A 66 3.70 2.29 -2.53
CA TYR A 66 2.98 3.41 -1.92
C TYR A 66 1.52 3.46 -2.36
N VAL A 67 0.68 4.00 -1.49
CA VAL A 67 -0.69 4.40 -1.77
C VAL A 67 -0.80 5.91 -1.78
N LYS A 68 -0.93 6.51 -2.96
CA LYS A 68 -1.14 7.95 -3.10
C LYS A 68 -2.61 8.30 -2.84
N LEU A 69 -2.85 9.03 -1.75
CA LEU A 69 -4.19 9.48 -1.35
C LEU A 69 -4.46 10.90 -1.89
N LEU A 70 -5.72 11.19 -2.23
CA LEU A 70 -6.13 12.54 -2.61
C LEU A 70 -5.90 13.50 -1.43
N GLY A 71 -5.19 14.61 -1.66
CA GLY A 71 -4.91 15.60 -0.63
C GLY A 71 -3.85 15.15 0.38
N GLU A 72 -3.04 14.16 0.04
CA GLU A 72 -1.81 13.82 0.77
C GLU A 72 -0.71 14.85 0.53
N ASP A 73 -0.58 15.32 -0.72
CA ASP A 73 0.31 16.43 -1.07
C ASP A 73 -0.39 17.77 -0.75
N PRO A 74 0.19 18.64 0.09
CA PRO A 74 -0.38 19.94 0.44
C PRO A 74 -0.62 20.86 -0.76
N ASN A 75 0.12 20.66 -1.86
CA ASN A 75 0.01 21.46 -3.08
C ASN A 75 -0.96 20.87 -4.12
N GLU A 76 -1.58 19.72 -3.82
CA GLU A 76 -2.52 19.08 -4.73
C GLU A 76 -3.82 19.90 -4.82
N LYS A 77 -4.20 20.28 -6.05
CA LYS A 77 -5.47 20.96 -6.29
C LYS A 77 -6.61 19.95 -6.10
N ILE A 78 -7.43 20.17 -5.08
CA ILE A 78 -8.58 19.35 -4.76
C ILE A 78 -9.83 20.06 -5.27
N GLU A 79 -10.63 19.39 -6.11
CA GLU A 79 -11.93 19.93 -6.51
C GLU A 79 -12.90 19.99 -5.32
N GLU A 80 -13.74 21.03 -5.26
CA GLU A 80 -14.66 21.23 -4.14
C GLU A 80 -15.61 20.05 -3.96
N SER A 81 -16.02 19.41 -5.06
CA SER A 81 -16.85 18.20 -5.08
C SER A 81 -16.19 16.99 -4.39
N GLU A 82 -14.86 16.91 -4.39
CA GLU A 82 -14.09 15.78 -3.85
C GLU A 82 -13.44 16.06 -2.51
N ARG A 83 -13.57 17.30 -2.00
CA ARG A 83 -12.96 17.74 -0.73
C ARG A 83 -13.33 16.85 0.45
N HIS A 84 -14.57 16.35 0.48
CA HIS A 84 -15.05 15.41 1.49
C HIS A 84 -14.36 14.04 1.46
N ARG A 85 -13.71 13.68 0.35
CA ARG A 85 -12.95 12.43 0.12
C ARG A 85 -11.44 12.64 0.21
N ALA A 86 -10.99 13.88 0.42
CA ALA A 86 -9.57 14.18 0.59
C ALA A 86 -9.08 13.69 1.96
N TYR A 87 -7.89 13.09 1.98
CA TYR A 87 -7.24 12.57 3.18
C TYR A 87 -6.99 13.66 4.22
N CYS A 88 -6.49 14.83 3.81
CA CYS A 88 -6.22 15.95 4.70
C CYS A 88 -7.48 16.51 5.39
N MET A 89 -8.65 16.34 4.78
CA MET A 89 -9.95 16.78 5.29
C MET A 89 -10.60 15.74 6.21
N GLN A 90 -10.07 14.52 6.29
CA GLN A 90 -10.61 13.51 7.19
C GLN A 90 -10.27 13.83 8.66
N PRO A 91 -11.14 13.43 9.61
CA PRO A 91 -10.82 13.44 11.02
C PRO A 91 -9.48 12.76 11.32
N ILE A 92 -8.75 13.31 12.29
CA ILE A 92 -7.40 12.85 12.66
C ILE A 92 -7.39 11.35 12.98
N TRP A 93 -8.43 10.84 13.64
CA TRP A 93 -8.52 9.42 13.97
C TRP A 93 -8.58 8.53 12.72
N LYS A 94 -9.31 8.92 11.66
CA LYS A 94 -9.36 8.16 10.40
C LYS A 94 -7.99 8.15 9.74
N ARG A 95 -7.33 9.31 9.72
CA ARG A 95 -5.98 9.47 9.15
C ARG A 95 -4.97 8.60 9.90
N ALA A 96 -5.01 8.64 11.23
CA ALA A 96 -4.19 7.80 12.09
C ALA A 96 -4.46 6.31 11.85
N CYS A 97 -5.73 5.90 11.77
CA CYS A 97 -6.08 4.52 11.46
C CYS A 97 -5.53 4.07 10.10
N ILE A 98 -5.66 4.90 9.05
CA ILE A 98 -5.06 4.61 7.73
C ILE A 98 -3.55 4.41 7.88
N VAL A 99 -2.81 5.34 8.47
CA VAL A 99 -1.35 5.21 8.61
C VAL A 99 -0.93 3.99 9.45
N LEU A 100 -1.70 3.63 10.47
CA LEU A 100 -1.37 2.50 11.34
C LEU A 100 -1.71 1.14 10.73
N VAL A 101 -2.72 1.07 9.86
CA VAL A 101 -3.22 -0.21 9.37
C VAL A 101 -2.19 -0.98 8.55
N GLY A 102 -1.31 -0.31 7.81
CA GLY A 102 -0.28 -1.00 7.03
C GLY A 102 0.67 -1.81 7.91
N SER A 103 1.10 -1.25 9.04
CA SER A 103 1.94 -2.01 9.99
C SER A 103 1.15 -3.14 10.64
N LEU A 104 -0.13 -2.89 10.96
CA LEU A 104 -1.00 -3.91 11.54
C LEU A 104 -1.24 -5.08 10.57
N THR A 105 -1.42 -4.82 9.28
CA THR A 105 -1.56 -5.89 8.28
C THR A 105 -0.31 -6.73 8.16
N ASN A 106 0.89 -6.15 8.33
CA ASN A 106 2.13 -6.94 8.39
C ASN A 106 2.19 -7.86 9.61
N ILE A 107 1.77 -7.39 10.78
CA ILE A 107 1.71 -8.22 11.99
C ILE A 107 0.74 -9.39 11.78
N VAL A 108 -0.45 -9.10 11.25
CA VAL A 108 -1.46 -10.13 10.93
C VAL A 108 -0.94 -11.11 9.88
N PHE A 109 -0.33 -10.61 8.81
CA PHE A 109 0.27 -11.42 7.76
C PHE A 109 1.37 -12.33 8.31
N ALA A 110 2.27 -11.80 9.15
CA ALA A 110 3.32 -12.59 9.80
C ALA A 110 2.72 -13.70 10.69
N MET A 111 1.70 -13.40 11.48
CA MET A 111 1.01 -14.42 12.29
C MET A 111 0.39 -15.53 11.42
N LEU A 112 -0.23 -15.17 10.29
CA LEU A 112 -0.81 -16.14 9.36
C LEU A 112 0.26 -16.99 8.70
N VAL A 113 1.36 -16.39 8.24
CA VAL A 113 2.49 -17.12 7.64
C VAL A 113 3.13 -18.05 8.66
N MET A 114 3.39 -17.59 9.89
CA MET A 114 3.96 -18.41 10.95
C MET A 114 3.04 -19.58 11.31
N THR A 115 1.72 -19.33 11.38
CA THR A 115 0.73 -20.39 11.62
C THR A 115 0.73 -21.41 10.48
N PHE A 116 0.76 -20.94 9.24
CA PHE A 116 0.83 -21.82 8.06
C PHE A 116 2.10 -22.69 8.08
N VAL A 117 3.26 -22.09 8.33
CA VAL A 117 4.54 -22.83 8.45
C VAL A 117 4.47 -23.86 9.57
N TYR A 118 3.92 -23.48 10.74
CA TYR A 118 3.78 -24.39 11.88
C TYR A 118 2.85 -25.59 11.58
N VAL A 119 1.72 -25.34 10.89
CA VAL A 119 0.73 -26.38 10.58
C VAL A 119 1.21 -27.34 9.49
N TYR A 120 1.83 -26.80 8.43
CA TYR A 120 2.18 -27.59 7.24
C TYR A 120 3.62 -28.08 7.23
N GLY A 121 4.45 -27.60 8.15
CA GLY A 121 5.73 -28.23 8.49
C GLY A 121 6.82 -28.08 7.43
N PHE A 122 7.79 -27.24 7.76
CA PHE A 122 9.16 -27.72 7.87
C PHE A 122 9.49 -27.86 9.36
#